data_AF-A0A9X3NAT1-F1
#
_entry.id   AF-A0A9X3NAT1-F1
#
_cell.length_a   1.000
_cell.length_b   1.000
_cell.length_c   1.000
_cell.angle_alpha   90.00
_cell.angle_beta   90.00
_cell.angle_gamma   90.00
#
_symmetry.space_group_name_H-M   'P 1'
#
loop_
_entity.id
_entity.type
_entity.pdbx_description
1 polymer ?
#
loop_
_entity_poly.entity_id
_entity_poly.type
_entity_poly.pdbx_seq_one_letter_code
_entity_poly.pdbx_strand_id
1 'polypeptide(L)'
;MATYGPEDATLTVHTKRAGAAAKAGHDLTILVERWSATYEDGTLDFEADPRSLRVLKGEGGIGTLGDEEKAGIKETLEDEILDGSPITYRGGELTLNGVTHPVAFTFDGTEGRAEVKQTDFKIKPYSALFGTLKVADVVEVKVRTNG
;
A
#
# COMPACT_ATOMS: atom_id res chain seq x y z
N MET A 1 -3.37 -24.57 -7.87
CA MET A 1 -3.77 -23.16 -7.67
C MET A 1 -4.50 -22.97 -6.34
N ALA A 2 -3.97 -22.14 -5.45
CA ALA A 2 -4.68 -21.60 -4.28
C ALA A 2 -5.17 -20.18 -4.59
N THR A 3 -6.28 -19.75 -3.99
CA THR A 3 -6.83 -18.40 -4.11
C THR A 3 -6.83 -17.75 -2.74
N TYR A 4 -6.56 -16.44 -2.69
CA TYR A 4 -6.59 -15.64 -1.49
C TYR A 4 -7.38 -14.34 -1.72
N GLY A 5 -8.00 -13.84 -0.67
CA GLY A 5 -8.78 -12.60 -0.67
C GLY A 5 -9.01 -12.07 0.75
N PRO A 6 -9.80 -11.00 0.91
CA PRO A 6 -10.12 -10.42 2.21
C PRO A 6 -10.75 -11.39 3.22
N GLU A 7 -11.39 -12.45 2.74
CA GLU A 7 -12.03 -13.49 3.56
C GLU A 7 -11.04 -14.39 4.31
N ASP A 8 -9.87 -14.63 3.73
CA ASP A 8 -8.90 -15.62 4.22
C ASP A 8 -7.48 -15.06 4.39
N ALA A 9 -7.26 -13.79 4.05
CA ALA A 9 -6.00 -13.10 4.22
C ALA A 9 -6.18 -11.59 4.39
N THR A 10 -5.14 -10.95 4.95
CA THR A 10 -5.07 -9.50 5.12
C THR A 10 -3.97 -8.94 4.22
N LEU A 11 -4.32 -7.98 3.34
CA LEU A 11 -3.39 -7.22 2.52
C LEU A 11 -3.25 -5.79 3.06
N THR A 12 -2.03 -5.37 3.35
CA THR A 12 -1.73 -4.05 3.92
C THR A 12 -0.58 -3.34 3.23
N VAL A 13 -0.65 -2.01 3.16
CA VAL A 13 0.44 -1.12 2.77
C VAL A 13 0.92 -0.37 4.00
N HIS A 14 2.23 -0.34 4.19
CA HIS A 14 2.90 0.30 5.32
C HIS A 14 3.75 1.46 4.83
N THR A 15 3.50 2.65 5.35
CA THR A 15 4.26 3.85 5.01
C THR A 15 5.19 4.23 6.15
N LYS A 16 6.30 4.88 5.81
CA LYS A 16 7.22 5.48 6.78
C LYS A 16 7.33 6.98 6.58
N ARG A 17 7.41 7.72 7.67
CA ARG A 17 7.67 9.15 7.63
C ARG A 17 9.14 9.43 7.36
N ALA A 18 9.40 10.51 6.65
CA ALA A 18 10.71 11.04 6.37
C ALA A 18 10.72 12.57 6.47
N GLY A 19 11.92 13.16 6.44
CA GLY A 19 12.12 14.60 6.51
C GLY A 19 12.31 15.14 7.93
N ALA A 20 12.63 16.44 8.00
CA ALA A 20 13.01 17.11 9.26
C ALA A 20 11.87 17.15 10.30
N ALA A 21 10.62 17.11 9.86
CA ALA A 21 9.43 17.11 10.70
C ALA A 21 8.78 15.73 10.82
N ALA A 22 9.53 14.63 10.63
CA ALA A 22 8.99 13.26 10.72
C ALA A 22 8.29 12.95 12.06
N LYS A 23 8.65 13.64 13.16
CA LYS A 23 7.96 13.49 14.45
C LYS A 23 6.51 14.04 14.44
N ALA A 24 6.15 14.89 13.48
CA ALA A 24 4.83 15.51 13.39
C ALA A 24 3.77 14.64 12.70
N GLY A 25 4.14 13.80 11.72
CA GLY A 25 3.18 12.93 11.01
C GLY A 25 3.04 11.54 11.59
N HIS A 26 2.23 10.68 10.96
CA HIS A 26 2.06 9.26 11.32
C HIS A 26 2.68 8.28 10.29
N ASP A 27 3.29 7.20 10.75
CA ASP A 27 3.53 6.01 9.91
C ASP A 27 2.18 5.32 9.76
N LEU A 28 1.76 4.98 8.54
CA LEU A 28 0.41 4.45 8.31
C LEU A 28 0.44 2.94 8.04
N THR A 29 -0.53 2.23 8.60
CA THR A 29 -0.98 0.93 8.11
C THR A 29 -2.29 1.13 7.38
N ILE A 30 -2.31 0.76 6.10
CA ILE A 30 -3.44 0.93 5.19
C ILE A 30 -3.91 -0.47 4.77
N LEU A 31 -5.18 -0.80 5.00
CA LEU A 31 -5.82 -2.03 4.55
C LEU A 31 -6.26 -1.89 3.10
N VAL A 32 -6.15 -2.97 2.32
CA VAL A 32 -6.78 -3.10 1.01
C VAL A 32 -8.00 -4.02 1.16
N GLU A 33 -9.21 -3.49 1.02
CA GLU A 33 -10.45 -4.24 1.31
C GLU A 33 -11.00 -5.04 0.13
N ARG A 34 -10.61 -4.72 -1.11
CA ARG A 34 -11.05 -5.41 -2.33
C ARG A 34 -9.84 -5.82 -3.14
N TRP A 35 -9.52 -7.11 -3.08
CA TRP A 35 -8.42 -7.72 -3.81
C TRP A 35 -8.66 -9.21 -3.97
N SER A 36 -7.92 -9.83 -4.88
CA SER A 36 -7.82 -11.28 -4.99
C SER A 36 -6.43 -11.65 -5.48
N ALA A 37 -5.98 -12.86 -5.14
CA ALA A 37 -4.74 -13.40 -5.64
C ALA A 37 -4.86 -14.89 -5.93
N THR A 38 -4.11 -15.36 -6.93
CA THR A 38 -3.89 -16.78 -7.19
C THR A 38 -2.42 -17.12 -6.99
N TYR A 39 -2.16 -18.22 -6.30
CA TYR A 39 -0.82 -18.74 -6.08
C TYR A 39 -0.71 -20.16 -6.62
N GLU A 40 0.18 -20.37 -7.58
CA GLU A 40 0.41 -21.65 -8.23
C GLU A 40 1.88 -21.78 -8.65
N ASP A 41 2.50 -22.91 -8.33
CA ASP A 41 3.89 -23.23 -8.70
C ASP A 41 4.91 -22.12 -8.39
N GLY A 42 4.74 -21.45 -7.24
CA GLY A 42 5.61 -20.34 -6.81
C GLY A 42 5.33 -19.00 -7.50
N THR A 43 4.32 -18.93 -8.37
CA THR A 43 3.89 -17.72 -9.05
C THR A 43 2.67 -17.12 -8.36
N LEU A 44 2.76 -15.83 -8.04
CA LEU A 44 1.67 -15.04 -7.49
C LEU A 44 1.14 -14.09 -8.56
N ASP A 45 -0.16 -14.16 -8.83
CA ASP A 45 -0.88 -13.14 -9.58
C ASP A 45 -1.87 -12.47 -8.62
N PHE A 46 -1.93 -11.14 -8.58
CA PHE A 46 -2.88 -10.41 -7.75
C PHE A 46 -3.55 -9.26 -8.51
N GLU A 47 -4.78 -8.95 -8.13
CA GLU A 47 -5.48 -7.73 -8.52
C GLU A 47 -6.08 -7.07 -7.27
N ALA A 48 -6.00 -5.74 -7.19
CA ALA A 48 -6.61 -4.95 -6.12
C ALA A 48 -7.28 -3.68 -6.65
N ASP A 49 -8.40 -3.31 -6.04
CA ASP A 49 -9.06 -2.03 -6.32
C ASP A 49 -8.46 -0.92 -5.44
N PRO A 50 -7.81 0.10 -6.01
CA PRO A 50 -7.20 1.18 -5.24
C PRO A 50 -8.23 1.97 -4.41
N ARG A 51 -9.51 2.00 -4.81
CA ARG A 51 -10.60 2.68 -4.07
C ARG A 51 -11.04 1.92 -2.82
N SER A 52 -10.40 0.80 -2.53
CA SER A 52 -10.65 -0.02 -1.34
C SER A 52 -9.64 0.23 -0.22
N LEU A 53 -8.67 1.14 -0.43
CA LEU A 53 -7.67 1.45 0.58
C LEU A 53 -8.30 2.21 1.76
N ARG A 54 -8.05 1.72 2.98
CA ARG A 54 -8.49 2.33 4.24
C ARG A 54 -7.35 2.45 5.23
N VAL A 55 -7.17 3.61 5.84
CA VAL A 55 -6.20 3.76 6.93
C VAL A 55 -6.73 3.02 8.17
N LEU A 56 -6.03 1.97 8.59
CA LEU A 56 -6.35 1.26 9.84
C LEU A 56 -5.80 2.00 11.04
N LYS A 57 -4.52 2.37 10.95
CA LYS A 57 -3.73 2.87 12.08
C LYS A 57 -2.73 3.90 11.61
N GLY A 58 -2.53 4.93 12.43
CA GLY A 58 -1.37 5.82 12.39
C GLY A 58 -0.51 5.63 13.64
N GLU A 59 0.80 5.54 13.46
CA GLU A 59 1.78 5.39 14.55
C GLU A 59 2.77 6.56 14.61
N GLY A 60 3.09 6.98 15.84
CA GLY A 60 3.84 8.21 16.07
C GLY A 60 2.98 9.46 15.86
N GLY A 61 3.60 10.56 15.47
CA GLY A 61 2.89 11.83 15.23
C GLY A 61 2.49 12.55 16.51
N ILE A 62 1.91 13.73 16.33
CA ILE A 62 1.32 14.49 17.44
C ILE A 62 -0.14 14.07 17.56
N GLY A 63 -0.49 13.49 18.71
CA GLY A 63 -1.86 13.03 18.98
C GLY A 63 -2.24 11.73 18.25
N THR A 64 -3.47 11.30 18.49
CA THR A 64 -4.07 10.13 17.83
C THR A 64 -4.60 10.51 16.45
N LEU A 65 -4.36 9.66 15.44
CA LEU A 65 -4.99 9.82 14.13
C LEU A 65 -6.47 9.41 14.21
N GLY A 66 -7.36 10.40 14.22
CA GLY A 66 -8.81 10.26 14.30
C GLY A 66 -9.47 9.88 12.98
N ASP A 67 -10.76 9.59 13.02
CA ASP A 67 -11.49 9.05 11.87
C ASP A 67 -11.68 10.06 10.73
N GLU A 68 -11.84 11.35 11.05
CA GLU A 68 -11.89 12.43 10.05
C GLU A 68 -10.57 12.55 9.28
N GLU A 69 -9.44 12.47 9.98
CA GLU A 69 -8.11 12.52 9.36
C GLU A 69 -7.86 11.27 8.48
N LYS A 70 -8.27 10.09 8.95
CA LYS A 70 -8.22 8.86 8.14
C LYS A 70 -9.08 8.96 6.87
N ALA A 71 -10.25 9.58 6.96
CA ALA A 71 -11.12 9.80 5.81
C ALA A 71 -10.47 10.78 4.81
N GLY A 72 -9.90 11.88 5.28
CA GLY A 72 -9.18 12.82 4.41
C GLY A 72 -7.94 12.21 3.74
N ILE A 73 -7.21 11.33 4.43
CA ILE A 73 -6.09 10.58 3.82
C ILE A 73 -6.62 9.66 2.71
N LYS A 74 -7.76 9.00 2.92
CA LYS A 74 -8.38 8.19 1.86
C LYS A 74 -8.74 9.05 0.64
N GLU A 75 -9.37 10.20 0.85
CA GLU A 75 -9.71 11.11 -0.24
C GLU A 75 -8.45 11.54 -1.01
N THR A 76 -7.37 11.87 -0.30
CA THR A 76 -6.07 12.18 -0.92
C THR A 76 -5.53 11.01 -1.74
N LEU A 77 -5.65 9.77 -1.23
CA LEU A 77 -5.22 8.58 -1.97
C LEU A 77 -6.00 8.41 -3.28
N GLU A 78 -7.30 8.67 -3.27
CA GLU A 78 -8.19 8.49 -4.43
C GLU A 78 -8.12 9.63 -5.44
N ASP A 79 -7.98 10.87 -4.98
CA ASP A 79 -8.09 12.05 -5.83
C ASP A 79 -6.72 12.53 -6.35
N GLU A 80 -5.64 12.28 -5.60
CA GLU A 80 -4.31 12.84 -5.90
C GLU A 80 -3.22 11.80 -6.18
N ILE A 81 -3.29 10.61 -5.55
CA ILE A 81 -2.18 9.64 -5.56
C ILE A 81 -2.45 8.48 -6.53
N LEU A 82 -3.63 7.88 -6.48
CA LEU A 82 -4.02 6.72 -7.27
C LEU A 82 -5.05 7.14 -8.33
N ASP A 83 -4.94 6.63 -9.55
CA ASP A 83 -5.83 7.03 -10.66
C ASP A 83 -7.14 6.21 -10.72
N GLY A 84 -7.35 5.32 -9.75
CA GLY A 84 -8.51 4.44 -9.70
C GLY A 84 -8.44 3.22 -10.63
N SER A 85 -7.39 3.05 -11.43
CA SER A 85 -7.19 1.85 -12.24
C SER A 85 -6.83 0.66 -11.34
N PRO A 86 -7.26 -0.58 -11.69
CA PRO A 86 -6.87 -1.76 -10.92
C PRO A 86 -5.35 -1.87 -10.77
N ILE A 87 -4.91 -2.14 -9.55
CA ILE A 87 -3.52 -2.48 -9.26
C ILE A 87 -3.36 -3.95 -9.60
N THR A 88 -2.40 -4.30 -10.45
CA THR A 88 -2.18 -5.68 -10.87
C THR A 88 -0.74 -6.10 -10.65
N TYR A 89 -0.52 -7.34 -10.24
CA TYR A 89 0.80 -7.96 -10.26
C TYR A 89 0.72 -9.27 -11.02
N ARG A 90 1.57 -9.43 -12.02
CA ARG A 90 1.57 -10.61 -12.88
C ARG A 90 2.98 -10.86 -13.40
N GLY A 91 3.45 -12.09 -13.32
CA GLY A 91 4.76 -12.48 -13.85
C GLY A 91 5.96 -11.70 -13.28
N GLY A 92 5.85 -11.20 -12.04
CA GLY A 92 6.92 -10.42 -11.39
C GLY A 92 6.86 -8.90 -11.63
N GLU A 93 5.84 -8.43 -12.35
CA GLU A 93 5.64 -7.00 -12.63
C GLU A 93 4.42 -6.48 -11.88
N LEU A 94 4.58 -5.33 -11.22
CA LEU A 94 3.48 -4.56 -10.64
C LEU A 94 3.07 -3.49 -11.65
N THR A 95 1.76 -3.27 -11.81
CA THR A 95 1.18 -2.14 -12.54
C THR A 95 0.38 -1.28 -11.59
N LEU A 96 0.72 0.02 -11.54
CA LEU A 96 0.11 1.03 -10.70
C LEU A 96 0.02 2.35 -11.50
N ASN A 97 -1.14 2.99 -11.52
CA ASN A 97 -1.41 4.19 -12.33
C ASN A 97 -1.02 4.04 -13.82
N GLY A 98 -1.26 2.87 -14.40
CA GLY A 98 -0.90 2.55 -15.79
C GLY A 98 0.60 2.45 -16.06
N VAL A 99 1.45 2.48 -15.03
CA VAL A 99 2.90 2.26 -15.14
C VAL A 99 3.24 0.87 -14.62
N THR A 100 4.00 0.11 -15.41
CA THR A 100 4.41 -1.26 -15.08
C THR A 100 5.90 -1.30 -14.78
N HIS A 101 6.29 -1.90 -13.65
CA HIS A 101 7.68 -2.10 -13.26
C HIS A 101 7.88 -3.46 -12.54
N PRO A 102 9.07 -4.10 -12.70
CA PRO A 102 9.42 -5.27 -11.93
C PRO A 102 9.45 -4.99 -10.43
N VAL A 103 8.83 -5.86 -9.64
CA VAL A 103 8.84 -5.79 -8.16
C VAL A 103 9.06 -7.19 -7.61
N ALA A 104 10.01 -7.33 -6.69
CA ALA A 104 10.18 -8.60 -5.98
C ALA A 104 9.09 -8.75 -4.92
N PHE A 105 8.12 -9.63 -5.18
CA PHE A 105 7.13 -10.03 -4.19
C PHE A 105 7.42 -11.46 -3.73
N THR A 106 7.71 -11.63 -2.44
CA THR A 106 7.86 -12.95 -1.83
C THR A 106 6.55 -13.36 -1.18
N PHE A 107 6.08 -14.58 -1.39
CA PHE A 107 4.93 -15.16 -0.69
C PHE A 107 5.15 -16.66 -0.51
N ASP A 108 5.01 -17.18 0.71
CA ASP A 108 5.25 -18.59 1.03
C ASP A 108 3.96 -19.44 1.16
N GLY A 109 2.81 -18.83 0.87
CA GLY A 109 1.49 -19.42 1.09
C GLY A 109 0.84 -19.03 2.41
N THR A 110 1.58 -18.37 3.31
CA THR A 110 1.09 -17.86 4.61
C THR A 110 1.42 -16.38 4.79
N GLU A 111 2.66 -15.97 4.56
CA GLU A 111 3.11 -14.59 4.66
C GLU A 111 3.81 -14.15 3.37
N GLY A 112 3.66 -12.87 3.05
CA GLY A 112 4.35 -12.27 1.91
C GLY A 112 4.61 -10.79 2.08
N ARG A 113 5.59 -10.31 1.32
CA ARG A 113 6.02 -8.92 1.34
C ARG A 113 6.61 -8.48 0.01
N ALA A 114 6.48 -7.18 -0.26
CA ALA A 114 7.18 -6.48 -1.32
C ALA A 114 7.55 -5.06 -0.88
N GLU A 115 8.68 -4.55 -1.36
CA GLU A 115 9.01 -3.13 -1.28
C GLU A 115 8.66 -2.47 -2.61
N VAL A 116 7.83 -1.42 -2.57
CA VAL A 116 7.38 -0.69 -3.74
C VAL A 116 7.90 0.74 -3.65
N LYS A 117 8.72 1.14 -4.61
CA LYS A 117 9.24 2.50 -4.72
C LYS A 117 8.28 3.34 -5.58
N GLN A 118 7.58 4.27 -4.94
CA GLN A 118 6.50 5.04 -5.56
C GLN A 118 6.95 5.82 -6.81
N THR A 119 8.14 6.40 -6.78
CA THR A 119 8.67 7.16 -7.92
C THR A 119 8.90 6.33 -9.18
N ASP A 120 9.07 5.01 -9.07
CA ASP A 120 9.17 4.14 -10.26
C ASP A 120 7.82 4.11 -11.00
N PHE A 121 6.70 4.25 -10.27
CA PHE A 121 5.34 4.30 -10.82
C PHE A 121 4.87 5.72 -11.17
N LYS A 122 5.79 6.69 -11.26
CA LYS A 122 5.50 8.13 -11.45
C LYS A 122 4.61 8.73 -10.36
N ILE A 123 4.49 8.06 -9.21
CA ILE A 123 3.81 8.60 -8.04
C ILE A 123 4.79 9.45 -7.26
N LYS A 124 4.44 10.72 -7.06
CA LYS A 124 5.21 11.60 -6.20
C LYS A 124 4.89 11.28 -4.75
N PRO A 125 5.88 10.94 -3.89
CA PRO A 125 5.62 10.69 -2.48
C PRO A 125 4.95 11.91 -1.82
N TYR A 126 3.93 11.65 -1.01
CA TYR A 126 3.19 12.69 -0.33
C TYR A 126 4.11 13.55 0.53
N SER A 127 3.89 14.86 0.51
CA SER A 127 4.65 15.82 1.31
C SER A 127 3.77 16.94 1.83
N ALA A 128 3.99 17.33 3.08
CA ALA A 128 3.27 18.42 3.75
C ALA A 128 4.25 19.32 4.50
N LEU A 129 3.74 20.38 5.14
CA LEU A 129 4.53 21.34 5.93
C LEU A 129 5.72 21.89 5.13
N PHE A 130 5.45 22.38 3.92
CA PHE A 130 6.46 22.89 2.99
C PHE A 130 7.60 21.89 2.70
N GLY A 131 7.26 20.60 2.67
CA GLY A 131 8.19 19.51 2.38
C GLY A 131 9.04 19.04 3.57
N THR A 132 8.80 19.56 4.77
CA THR A 132 9.50 19.11 5.98
C THR A 132 8.93 17.80 6.53
N LEU A 133 7.66 17.49 6.25
CA LEU A 133 7.05 16.18 6.45
C LEU A 133 6.90 15.48 5.10
N LYS A 134 7.40 14.25 5.01
CA LYS A 134 7.31 13.42 3.80
C LYS A 134 6.90 12.01 4.14
N VAL A 135 6.24 11.34 3.21
CA VAL A 135 6.22 9.88 3.15
C VAL A 135 7.51 9.42 2.44
N ALA A 136 8.15 8.39 2.97
CA ALA A 136 9.30 7.75 2.35
C ALA A 136 8.90 7.23 0.96
N ASP A 137 9.83 7.27 0.01
CA ASP A 137 9.54 6.85 -1.37
C ASP A 137 9.21 5.35 -1.46
N VAL A 138 9.85 4.53 -0.62
CA VAL A 138 9.55 3.11 -0.50
C VAL A 138 8.42 2.89 0.51
N VAL A 139 7.41 2.12 0.08
CA VAL A 139 6.36 1.57 0.94
C VAL A 139 6.46 0.05 0.97
N GLU A 140 6.04 -0.55 2.07
CA GLU A 140 6.06 -2.01 2.23
C GLU A 140 4.64 -2.57 2.08
N VAL A 141 4.46 -3.51 1.15
CA VAL A 141 3.22 -4.27 0.98
C VAL A 141 3.36 -5.57 1.75
N LYS A 142 2.34 -5.97 2.52
CA LYS A 142 2.31 -7.23 3.27
C LYS A 142 1.00 -7.97 3.04
N VAL A 143 1.12 -9.27 2.82
CA VAL A 143 -0.01 -10.21 2.86
C VAL A 143 0.21 -11.22 3.99
N ARG A 144 -0.84 -11.57 4.71
CA ARG A 144 -0.82 -12.61 5.73
C ARG A 144 -2.15 -13.35 5.74
N THR A 145 -2.12 -14.67 5.64
CA THR A 145 -3.31 -15.53 5.73
C THR A 145 -3.87 -15.53 7.15
N ASN A 146 -5.19 -15.61 7.26
CA ASN A 146 -5.91 -15.84 8.49
C ASN A 146 -5.75 -17.34 8.80
N GLY A 147 -4.99 -17.67 9.86
CA GLY A 147 -4.75 -19.06 10.26
C GLY A 147 -5.98 -19.80 10.78
#